data_AF-A0A944LV00-F1
#
_entry.id   AF-A0A944LV00-F1
#
_cell.length_a   1.000
_cell.length_b   1.000
_cell.length_c   1.000
_cell.angle_alpha   90.00
_cell.angle_beta   90.00
_cell.angle_gamma   90.00
#
_symmetry.space_group_name_H-M   'P 1'
#
loop_
_entity.id
_entity.type
_entity.pdbx_description
1 polymer ?
#
loop_
_entity_poly.entity_id
_entity_poly.type
_entity_poly.pdbx_seq_one_letter_code
_entity_poly.pdbx_strand_id
1 'polypeptide(L)'
;MMQEGENVNDPILTESVLPGLDNSVFIQAPQARHDLVRDLVVNESMGVVYSLDPGRRRRNRQAETRAIVDYTRHRAPRAPIMVDANLYSGRNRKTGSQGLTAGWTDFQQTVCSLPYALTDSGYIGEHDVAALDTVLAAADKLTGRVVTVLPLHWKWLTEHLDVLKARLEAFGRPVALALENKTDPLGEKGAAAGLCSLIATGVPILLLRSDTSAIGALAYGACGVAVGTESGLRHVYPIVNGSGAPAMTSILVPELLTYYTLDKVGDAIQLNPDLNLWTCRCLHCGGRRLDWIRFHGAAADQAFGHSLSSLSALARSIAATPASLRPEAWTEMCQNAQLAHYQIKKVNEEETWEGKSVLREWSLVTPTRTGA
;
A
#
# COMPACT_ATOMS: atom_id res chain seq x y z
N MET A 1 4.57 21.66 41.57
CA MET A 1 3.83 20.40 41.41
C MET A 1 3.31 20.40 39.98
N MET A 2 4.15 19.98 39.03
CA MET A 2 3.78 19.90 37.61
C MET A 2 3.09 18.56 37.40
N GLN A 3 1.84 18.58 36.98
CA GLN A 3 1.09 17.38 36.65
C GLN A 3 1.74 16.71 35.43
N GLU A 4 2.16 15.47 35.63
CA GLU A 4 2.54 14.54 34.58
C GLU A 4 1.33 14.35 33.66
N GLY A 5 1.50 14.65 32.38
CA GLY A 5 0.52 14.36 31.35
C GLY A 5 0.40 12.85 31.20
N GLU A 6 -0.78 12.32 31.49
CA GLU A 6 -1.14 10.96 31.13
C GLU A 6 -0.93 10.77 29.63
N ASN A 7 -0.02 9.84 29.29
CA ASN A 7 0.11 9.31 27.95
C ASN A 7 -1.26 8.74 27.54
N VAL A 8 -1.95 9.46 26.66
CA VAL A 8 -3.09 8.93 25.93
C VAL A 8 -2.58 7.69 25.20
N ASN A 9 -3.11 6.52 25.57
CA ASN A 9 -2.86 5.28 24.84
C ASN A 9 -3.25 5.50 23.38
N ASP A 10 -2.27 5.73 22.52
CA ASP A 10 -2.49 5.76 21.08
C ASP A 10 -3.08 4.40 20.68
N PRO A 11 -4.24 4.36 20.02
CA PRO A 11 -4.85 3.11 19.63
C PRO A 11 -3.92 2.40 18.64
N ILE A 12 -3.42 1.22 19.03
CA ILE A 12 -2.79 0.28 18.11
C ILE A 12 -3.80 0.03 16.98
N LEU A 13 -3.41 0.35 15.74
CA LEU A 13 -4.35 0.36 14.63
C LEU A 13 -5.00 -1.00 14.39
N THR A 14 -4.31 -2.10 14.70
CA THR A 14 -4.90 -3.45 14.81
C THR A 14 -3.86 -4.38 15.43
N GLU A 15 -4.24 -5.39 16.21
CA GLU A 15 -3.34 -6.51 16.47
C GLU A 15 -3.00 -7.21 15.14
N SER A 16 -1.71 -7.23 14.76
CA SER A 16 -1.32 -7.92 13.53
C SER A 16 -1.25 -9.43 13.76
N VAL A 17 -1.69 -10.18 12.74
CA VAL A 17 -1.64 -11.65 12.73
C VAL A 17 -0.19 -12.16 12.60
N LEU A 18 0.78 -11.26 12.39
CA LEU A 18 2.20 -11.56 12.34
C LEU A 18 2.88 -11.17 13.66
N PRO A 19 3.25 -12.14 14.53
CA PRO A 19 3.84 -11.85 15.84
C PRO A 19 5.06 -10.92 15.77
N GLY A 20 5.03 -9.83 16.52
CA GLY A 20 6.10 -8.83 16.56
C GLY A 20 6.04 -7.77 15.47
N LEU A 21 5.00 -7.76 14.64
CA LEU A 21 4.53 -6.55 13.96
C LEU A 21 3.33 -6.03 14.73
N ASP A 22 3.50 -4.91 15.42
CA ASP A 22 2.44 -4.29 16.24
C ASP A 22 1.43 -3.51 15.39
N ASN A 23 1.50 -3.63 14.06
CA ASN A 23 0.65 -2.90 13.13
C ASN A 23 0.41 -3.72 11.85
N SER A 24 -0.80 -3.61 11.29
CA SER A 24 -1.15 -4.15 9.97
C SER A 24 -1.12 -3.08 8.87
N VAL A 25 -1.02 -1.79 9.21
CA VAL A 25 -1.04 -0.69 8.26
C VAL A 25 0.35 -0.11 8.10
N PHE A 26 0.84 -0.15 6.88
CA PHE A 26 2.13 0.38 6.50
C PHE A 26 2.00 1.41 5.39
N ILE A 27 2.99 2.30 5.34
CA ILE A 27 3.21 3.17 4.21
C ILE A 27 4.37 2.61 3.40
N GLN A 28 4.23 2.54 2.08
CA GLN A 28 5.30 2.10 1.20
C GLN A 28 5.95 3.32 0.53
N ALA A 29 7.17 3.61 0.96
CA ALA A 29 7.90 4.81 0.57
C ALA A 29 9.26 4.46 -0.04
N PRO A 30 9.78 5.30 -0.95
CA PRO A 30 11.14 5.11 -1.44
C PRO A 30 12.13 5.39 -0.31
N GLN A 31 13.22 4.64 -0.27
CA GLN A 31 14.31 4.83 0.70
C GLN A 31 14.83 6.28 0.80
N ALA A 32 14.73 7.06 -0.28
CA ALA A 32 15.22 8.44 -0.34
C ALA A 32 14.36 9.43 0.48
N ARG A 33 13.15 9.04 0.88
CA ARG A 33 12.20 9.87 1.65
C ARG A 33 12.13 9.48 3.14
N HIS A 34 13.16 8.83 3.65
CA HIS A 34 13.19 8.30 5.02
C HIS A 34 13.08 9.39 6.10
N ASP A 35 13.49 10.61 5.80
CA ASP A 35 13.33 11.79 6.65
C ASP A 35 11.86 12.17 6.87
N LEU A 36 11.09 12.31 5.79
CA LEU A 36 9.65 12.63 5.85
C LEU A 36 8.85 11.49 6.46
N VAL A 37 9.20 10.25 6.12
CA VAL A 37 8.53 9.04 6.62
C VAL A 37 8.70 8.88 8.12
N ARG A 38 9.90 9.09 8.66
CA ARG A 38 10.19 8.93 10.08
C ARG A 38 9.25 9.77 10.96
N ASP A 39 9.08 11.05 10.61
CA ASP A 39 8.25 11.96 11.42
C ASP A 39 6.78 11.51 11.42
N LEU A 40 6.35 10.84 10.35
CA LEU A 40 4.99 10.31 10.24
C LEU A 40 4.82 8.99 10.99
N VAL A 41 5.82 8.10 10.96
CA VAL A 41 5.81 6.87 11.78
C VAL A 41 5.68 7.23 13.27
N VAL A 42 6.34 8.31 13.71
CA VAL A 42 6.22 8.81 15.08
C VAL A 42 4.82 9.37 15.38
N ASN A 43 4.24 10.14 14.47
CA ASN A 43 3.03 10.92 14.76
C ASN A 43 1.71 10.20 14.43
N GLU A 44 1.72 9.23 13.53
CA GLU A 44 0.50 8.59 13.00
C GLU A 44 0.41 7.10 13.38
N SER A 45 1.35 6.60 14.18
CA SER A 45 1.38 5.20 14.65
C SER A 45 1.24 4.18 13.50
N MET A 46 1.87 4.45 12.36
CA MET A 46 1.89 3.57 11.18
C MET A 46 3.24 2.86 11.01
N GLY A 47 3.23 1.66 10.43
CA GLY A 47 4.44 1.00 9.97
C GLY A 47 4.99 1.61 8.67
N VAL A 48 6.22 1.25 8.32
CA VAL A 48 6.84 1.60 7.04
C VAL A 48 7.38 0.37 6.32
N VAL A 49 7.10 0.30 5.02
CA VAL A 49 7.83 -0.52 4.05
C VAL A 49 8.73 0.41 3.24
N TYR A 50 10.05 0.30 3.42
CA TYR A 50 10.99 1.00 2.55
C TYR A 50 11.23 0.18 1.28
N SER A 51 10.87 0.73 0.12
CA SER A 51 11.23 0.13 -1.17
C SER A 51 12.56 0.67 -1.66
N LEU A 52 13.48 -0.25 -1.95
CA LEU A 52 14.80 0.12 -2.40
C LEU A 52 14.84 0.53 -3.88
N ASP A 53 15.87 1.27 -4.29
CA ASP A 53 16.14 1.53 -5.71
C ASP A 53 16.67 0.23 -6.39
N PRO A 54 15.94 -0.33 -7.38
CA PRO A 54 16.34 -1.60 -8.01
C PRO A 54 17.62 -1.50 -8.84
N GLY A 55 18.04 -0.29 -9.24
CA GLY A 55 19.28 -0.06 -9.98
C GLY A 55 20.55 -0.20 -9.12
N ARG A 56 20.40 -0.32 -7.79
CA ARG A 56 21.54 -0.36 -6.85
C ARG A 56 22.18 -1.75 -6.78
N ARG A 57 23.53 -1.76 -6.77
CA ARG A 57 24.33 -2.98 -6.53
C ARG A 57 24.00 -3.58 -5.16
N ARG A 58 24.11 -4.90 -5.02
CA ARG A 58 23.79 -5.65 -3.78
C ARG A 58 24.44 -5.11 -2.51
N ARG A 59 25.76 -4.83 -2.52
CA ARG A 59 26.47 -4.27 -1.35
C ARG A 59 25.91 -2.91 -0.93
N ASN A 60 25.50 -2.09 -1.88
CA ASN A 60 24.91 -0.79 -1.62
C ASN A 60 23.53 -0.95 -0.97
N ARG A 61 22.72 -1.93 -1.41
CA ARG A 61 21.40 -2.20 -0.83
C ARG A 61 21.46 -2.54 0.66
N GLN A 62 22.40 -3.39 1.08
CA GLN A 62 22.55 -3.74 2.50
C GLN A 62 22.97 -2.52 3.34
N ALA A 63 23.94 -1.74 2.87
CA ALA A 63 24.36 -0.52 3.56
C ALA A 63 23.23 0.52 3.66
N GLU A 64 22.50 0.75 2.57
CA GLU A 64 21.34 1.66 2.52
C GLU A 64 20.22 1.17 3.45
N THR A 65 19.93 -0.13 3.46
CA THR A 65 18.93 -0.76 4.33
C THR A 65 19.27 -0.53 5.80
N ARG A 66 20.53 -0.79 6.19
CA ARG A 66 20.96 -0.53 7.58
C ARG A 66 20.82 0.96 7.92
N ALA A 67 21.27 1.85 7.04
CA ALA A 67 21.21 3.28 7.28
C ALA A 67 19.78 3.79 7.49
N ILE A 68 18.81 3.38 6.66
CA ILE A 68 17.42 3.83 6.80
C ILE A 68 16.72 3.23 8.02
N VAL A 69 17.05 1.98 8.38
CA VAL A 69 16.53 1.34 9.59
C VAL A 69 17.06 2.06 10.83
N ASP A 70 18.38 2.26 10.92
CA ASP A 70 19.03 2.95 12.03
C ASP A 70 18.50 4.39 12.17
N TYR A 71 18.35 5.11 11.06
CA TYR A 71 17.79 6.47 11.06
C TYR A 71 16.36 6.53 11.57
N THR A 72 15.50 5.60 11.12
CA THR A 72 14.10 5.55 11.56
C THR A 72 14.02 5.21 13.05
N ARG A 73 14.78 4.19 13.48
CA ARG A 73 14.81 3.73 14.88
C ARG A 73 15.41 4.74 15.84
N HIS A 74 16.26 5.64 15.37
CA HIS A 74 16.82 6.70 16.22
C HIS A 74 15.71 7.56 16.85
N ARG A 75 14.60 7.84 16.13
CA ARG A 75 13.46 8.59 16.69
C ARG A 75 12.22 7.76 16.99
N ALA A 76 12.07 6.61 16.34
CA ALA A 76 10.98 5.67 16.60
C ALA A 76 11.55 4.27 16.88
N PRO A 77 12.08 4.01 18.09
CA PRO A 77 12.78 2.75 18.40
C PRO A 77 11.93 1.49 18.19
N ARG A 78 10.61 1.62 18.29
CA ARG A 78 9.62 0.55 18.10
C ARG A 78 8.89 0.61 16.77
N ALA A 79 9.35 1.43 15.82
CA ALA A 79 8.74 1.52 14.50
C ALA A 79 8.61 0.13 13.84
N PRO A 80 7.41 -0.27 13.39
CA PRO A 80 7.26 -1.44 12.54
C PRO A 80 7.89 -1.12 11.17
N ILE A 81 9.04 -1.75 10.88
CA ILE A 81 9.80 -1.52 9.64
C ILE A 81 9.92 -2.83 8.87
N MET A 82 9.60 -2.77 7.58
CA MET A 82 9.93 -3.79 6.59
C MET A 82 10.73 -3.16 5.45
N VAL A 83 11.51 -3.96 4.73
CA VAL A 83 12.35 -3.46 3.65
C VAL A 83 12.18 -4.32 2.41
N ASP A 84 11.60 -3.73 1.37
CA ASP A 84 11.34 -4.35 0.09
C ASP A 84 12.54 -4.14 -0.85
N ALA A 85 13.13 -5.24 -1.34
CA ALA A 85 14.25 -5.20 -2.27
C ALA A 85 13.89 -4.57 -3.63
N ASN A 86 12.60 -4.55 -3.99
CA ASN A 86 12.04 -3.93 -5.19
C ASN A 86 12.64 -4.44 -6.52
N LEU A 87 13.27 -5.61 -6.53
CA LEU A 87 13.96 -6.14 -7.70
C LEU A 87 13.03 -6.50 -8.87
N TYR A 88 11.72 -6.59 -8.61
CA TYR A 88 10.69 -6.90 -9.59
C TYR A 88 10.18 -5.66 -10.35
N SER A 89 10.75 -4.48 -10.10
CA SER A 89 10.36 -3.23 -10.78
C SER A 89 11.43 -2.71 -11.74
N GLY A 90 10.99 -1.86 -12.67
CA GLY A 90 11.87 -1.21 -13.63
C GLY A 90 12.25 -2.09 -14.83
N ARG A 91 13.00 -1.51 -15.76
CA ARG A 91 13.33 -2.16 -17.05
C ARG A 91 14.20 -3.42 -16.91
N ASN A 92 15.02 -3.47 -15.87
CA ASN A 92 15.93 -4.59 -15.59
C ASN A 92 15.41 -5.47 -14.44
N ARG A 93 14.08 -5.59 -14.31
CA ARG A 93 13.47 -6.36 -13.23
C ARG A 93 13.91 -7.82 -13.27
N LYS A 94 14.16 -8.36 -12.09
CA LYS A 94 14.36 -9.78 -11.84
C LYS A 94 13.08 -10.55 -12.19
N THR A 95 13.18 -11.72 -12.80
CA THR A 95 12.06 -12.65 -13.04
C THR A 95 11.97 -13.71 -11.94
N GLY A 96 10.78 -14.27 -11.70
CA GLY A 96 10.57 -15.26 -10.64
C GLY A 96 11.44 -16.51 -10.79
N SER A 97 11.82 -16.87 -12.02
CA SER A 97 12.75 -17.97 -12.32
C SER A 97 14.19 -17.75 -11.80
N GLN A 98 14.58 -16.53 -11.45
CA GLN A 98 15.94 -16.22 -10.97
C GLN A 98 16.16 -16.52 -9.48
N GLY A 99 15.19 -17.16 -8.81
CA GLY A 99 15.31 -17.66 -7.43
C GLY A 99 15.37 -16.57 -6.35
N LEU A 100 15.73 -16.94 -5.12
CA LEU A 100 15.81 -16.04 -3.96
C LEU A 100 17.23 -16.02 -3.36
N THR A 101 17.60 -14.92 -2.73
CA THR A 101 18.89 -14.77 -2.04
C THR A 101 18.70 -14.93 -0.52
N ALA A 102 19.08 -16.08 0.06
CA ALA A 102 18.98 -16.29 1.52
C ALA A 102 19.73 -15.21 2.34
N GLY A 103 20.93 -14.81 1.88
CA GLY A 103 21.70 -13.75 2.54
C GLY A 103 21.05 -12.36 2.52
N TRP A 104 19.95 -12.15 1.78
CA TRP A 104 19.15 -10.92 1.85
C TRP A 104 18.17 -10.96 3.04
N THR A 105 17.47 -12.08 3.24
CA THR A 105 16.56 -12.24 4.38
C THR A 105 17.34 -12.35 5.70
N ASP A 106 18.44 -13.09 5.70
CA ASP A 106 19.31 -13.23 6.87
C ASP A 106 19.86 -11.85 7.31
N PHE A 107 20.25 -11.00 6.36
CA PHE A 107 20.76 -9.67 6.65
C PHE A 107 19.71 -8.79 7.34
N GLN A 108 18.47 -8.79 6.86
CA GLN A 108 17.38 -8.03 7.46
C GLN A 108 17.11 -8.47 8.91
N GLN A 109 17.12 -9.77 9.17
CA GLN A 109 16.84 -10.32 10.50
C GLN A 109 18.03 -10.19 11.46
N THR A 110 19.23 -10.54 11.02
CA THR A 110 20.40 -10.65 11.91
C THR A 110 21.16 -9.35 12.08
N VAL A 111 21.29 -8.55 11.02
CA VAL A 111 22.04 -7.29 11.04
C VAL A 111 21.14 -6.11 11.33
N CYS A 112 19.95 -6.07 10.73
CA CYS A 112 19.00 -4.98 10.95
C CYS A 112 17.97 -5.28 12.05
N SER A 113 18.01 -6.49 12.66
CA SER A 113 17.07 -6.90 13.72
C SER A 113 15.61 -6.62 13.37
N LEU A 114 15.23 -6.83 12.11
CA LEU A 114 13.84 -6.69 11.68
C LEU A 114 13.05 -7.95 12.07
N PRO A 115 11.83 -7.81 12.62
CA PRO A 115 11.04 -8.97 13.10
C PRO A 115 10.62 -9.89 11.95
N TYR A 116 10.45 -9.32 10.74
CA TYR A 116 10.20 -10.05 9.50
C TYR A 116 11.14 -9.57 8.40
N ALA A 117 11.57 -10.49 7.54
CA ALA A 117 12.29 -10.17 6.31
C ALA A 117 11.39 -10.37 5.09
N LEU A 118 11.44 -9.43 4.15
CA LEU A 118 10.83 -9.59 2.82
C LEU A 118 11.84 -10.27 1.87
N THR A 119 11.39 -11.22 1.06
CA THR A 119 12.23 -11.86 0.04
C THR A 119 12.59 -10.91 -1.10
N ASP A 120 13.68 -11.18 -1.82
CA ASP A 120 14.11 -10.43 -3.01
C ASP A 120 13.54 -11.04 -4.32
N SER A 121 12.28 -11.46 -4.28
CA SER A 121 11.61 -12.17 -5.38
C SER A 121 11.61 -11.37 -6.68
N GLY A 122 11.65 -12.09 -7.81
CA GLY A 122 11.43 -11.52 -9.13
C GLY A 122 9.95 -11.50 -9.53
N TYR A 123 9.65 -10.76 -10.58
CA TYR A 123 8.32 -10.66 -11.19
C TYR A 123 7.88 -11.99 -11.80
N ILE A 124 6.63 -12.36 -11.55
CA ILE A 124 5.95 -13.55 -12.06
C ILE A 124 4.92 -13.07 -13.09
N GLY A 125 5.15 -13.46 -14.33
CA GLY A 125 4.31 -13.05 -15.45
C GLY A 125 2.91 -13.65 -15.40
N GLU A 126 2.08 -13.17 -16.31
CA GLU A 126 0.79 -13.80 -16.63
C GLU A 126 1.03 -15.29 -16.98
N HIS A 127 0.22 -16.19 -16.42
CA HIS A 127 0.31 -17.65 -16.63
C HIS A 127 1.62 -18.34 -16.19
N ASP A 128 2.56 -17.64 -15.55
CA ASP A 128 3.89 -18.19 -15.24
C ASP A 128 3.88 -19.04 -13.94
N VAL A 129 3.18 -20.17 -13.99
CA VAL A 129 3.07 -21.12 -12.88
C VAL A 129 4.44 -21.66 -12.48
N ALA A 130 5.35 -21.86 -13.44
CA ALA A 130 6.70 -22.34 -13.17
C ALA A 130 7.52 -21.34 -12.34
N ALA A 131 7.41 -20.04 -12.62
CA ALA A 131 8.06 -19.02 -11.80
C ALA A 131 7.44 -18.91 -10.41
N LEU A 132 6.12 -19.02 -10.29
CA LEU A 132 5.45 -19.09 -8.98
C LEU A 132 5.98 -20.26 -8.15
N ASP A 133 5.98 -21.47 -8.71
CA ASP A 133 6.46 -22.68 -8.05
C ASP A 133 7.95 -22.55 -7.68
N THR A 134 8.77 -21.94 -8.54
CA THR A 134 10.19 -21.67 -8.27
C THR A 134 10.38 -20.73 -7.07
N VAL A 135 9.62 -19.64 -6.99
CA VAL A 135 9.70 -18.68 -5.89
C VAL A 135 9.25 -19.32 -4.59
N LEU A 136 8.13 -20.04 -4.59
CA LEU A 136 7.59 -20.71 -3.39
C LEU A 136 8.54 -21.81 -2.89
N ALA A 137 9.07 -22.66 -3.78
CA ALA A 137 10.02 -23.71 -3.41
C ALA A 137 11.35 -23.16 -2.90
N ALA A 138 11.80 -22.01 -3.42
CA ALA A 138 12.97 -21.33 -2.89
C ALA A 138 12.69 -20.71 -1.51
N ALA A 139 11.51 -20.12 -1.32
CA ALA A 139 11.10 -19.51 -0.07
C ALA A 139 10.91 -20.53 1.05
N ASP A 140 10.43 -21.73 0.72
CA ASP A 140 10.21 -22.81 1.68
C ASP A 140 11.52 -23.21 2.42
N LYS A 141 12.65 -23.08 1.73
CA LYS A 141 13.99 -23.35 2.28
C LYS A 141 14.54 -22.24 3.17
N LEU A 142 13.88 -21.07 3.23
CA LEU A 142 14.34 -19.95 4.05
C LEU A 142 13.91 -20.14 5.51
N THR A 143 14.84 -19.88 6.42
CA THR A 143 14.62 -19.98 7.87
C THR A 143 14.13 -18.66 8.47
N GLY A 144 13.50 -18.73 9.64
CA GLY A 144 13.05 -17.55 10.38
C GLY A 144 11.71 -16.98 9.89
N ARG A 145 11.39 -15.78 10.38
CA ARG A 145 10.15 -15.05 10.05
C ARG A 145 10.30 -14.32 8.72
N VAL A 146 9.90 -14.98 7.64
CA VAL A 146 10.02 -14.48 6.27
C VAL A 146 8.63 -14.33 5.67
N VAL A 147 8.42 -13.21 4.96
CA VAL A 147 7.25 -13.00 4.10
C VAL A 147 7.71 -13.11 2.65
N THR A 148 7.13 -14.05 1.91
CA THR A 148 7.46 -14.25 0.49
C THR A 148 6.77 -13.19 -0.35
N VAL A 149 7.54 -12.28 -0.93
CA VAL A 149 7.01 -11.29 -1.87
C VAL A 149 6.66 -12.00 -3.19
N LEU A 150 5.45 -11.80 -3.69
CA LEU A 150 4.94 -12.33 -4.95
C LEU A 150 4.51 -11.14 -5.83
N PRO A 151 5.42 -10.63 -6.67
CA PRO A 151 5.09 -9.62 -7.66
C PRO A 151 4.43 -10.33 -8.85
N LEU A 152 3.11 -10.14 -8.99
CA LEU A 152 2.27 -10.92 -9.91
C LEU A 152 1.63 -10.00 -10.95
N HIS A 153 1.45 -10.50 -12.18
CA HIS A 153 0.47 -9.92 -13.09
C HIS A 153 -0.95 -9.95 -12.45
N TRP A 154 -1.76 -8.89 -12.60
CA TRP A 154 -3.07 -8.80 -11.93
C TRP A 154 -4.03 -9.96 -12.25
N LYS A 155 -3.94 -10.57 -13.44
CA LYS A 155 -4.75 -11.73 -13.85
C LYS A 155 -4.57 -12.98 -12.97
N TRP A 156 -3.56 -13.01 -12.11
CA TRP A 156 -3.47 -14.02 -11.06
C TRP A 156 -4.64 -13.97 -10.07
N LEU A 157 -5.30 -12.82 -9.95
CA LEU A 157 -6.51 -12.67 -9.13
C LEU A 157 -7.79 -13.02 -9.87
N THR A 158 -7.73 -13.27 -11.18
CA THR A 158 -8.93 -13.57 -11.98
C THR A 158 -8.75 -14.92 -12.66
N GLU A 159 -8.06 -14.96 -13.79
CA GLU A 159 -7.93 -16.13 -14.64
C GLU A 159 -7.15 -17.30 -13.99
N HIS A 160 -6.23 -17.00 -13.07
CA HIS A 160 -5.38 -18.03 -12.40
C HIS A 160 -5.63 -18.13 -10.90
N LEU A 161 -6.77 -17.62 -10.43
CA LEU A 161 -7.05 -17.52 -9.00
C LEU A 161 -7.01 -18.90 -8.32
N ASP A 162 -7.63 -19.91 -8.90
CA ASP A 162 -7.68 -21.25 -8.30
C ASP A 162 -6.29 -21.90 -8.18
N VAL A 163 -5.45 -21.69 -9.20
CA VAL A 163 -4.05 -22.15 -9.16
C VAL A 163 -3.29 -21.41 -8.07
N LEU A 164 -3.43 -20.09 -7.98
CA LEU A 164 -2.79 -19.29 -6.94
C LEU A 164 -3.23 -19.74 -5.54
N LYS A 165 -4.54 -19.88 -5.31
CA LYS A 165 -5.10 -20.34 -4.03
C LYS A 165 -4.50 -21.68 -3.62
N ALA A 166 -4.57 -22.68 -4.50
CA ALA A 166 -4.04 -24.01 -4.22
C ALA A 166 -2.54 -23.99 -3.88
N ARG A 167 -1.74 -23.15 -4.56
CA ARG A 167 -0.30 -23.02 -4.29
C ARG A 167 -0.01 -22.31 -2.97
N LEU A 168 -0.75 -21.25 -2.65
CA LEU A 168 -0.56 -20.52 -1.39
C LEU A 168 -1.03 -21.31 -0.18
N GLU A 169 -2.14 -22.04 -0.29
CA GLU A 169 -2.63 -22.95 0.75
C GLU A 169 -1.63 -24.08 1.00
N ALA A 170 -1.07 -24.68 -0.06
CA ALA A 170 -0.02 -25.70 0.07
C ALA A 170 1.28 -25.12 0.66
N PHE A 171 1.63 -23.87 0.34
CA PHE A 171 2.80 -23.19 0.89
C PHE A 171 2.63 -22.83 2.37
N GLY A 172 1.43 -22.44 2.80
CA GLY A 172 1.06 -22.26 4.21
C GLY A 172 1.82 -21.19 4.99
N ARG A 173 2.63 -20.36 4.34
CA ARG A 173 3.47 -19.32 4.96
C ARG A 173 3.05 -17.92 4.51
N PRO A 174 3.37 -16.87 5.28
CA PRO A 174 3.00 -15.50 4.91
C PRO A 174 3.54 -15.07 3.54
N VAL A 175 2.67 -14.41 2.75
CA VAL A 175 3.03 -13.85 1.45
C VAL A 175 2.65 -12.39 1.33
N ALA A 176 3.39 -11.65 0.52
CA ALA A 176 3.15 -10.25 0.22
C ALA A 176 2.91 -10.09 -1.29
N LEU A 177 1.70 -9.73 -1.69
CA LEU A 177 1.35 -9.54 -3.10
C LEU A 177 1.75 -8.13 -3.56
N ALA A 178 2.35 -8.02 -4.74
CA ALA A 178 2.55 -6.74 -5.43
C ALA A 178 2.03 -6.88 -6.87
N LEU A 179 0.95 -6.19 -7.20
CA LEU A 179 0.22 -6.46 -8.43
C LEU A 179 0.68 -5.55 -9.56
N GLU A 180 0.88 -6.11 -10.75
CA GLU A 180 1.21 -5.37 -11.96
C GLU A 180 -0.03 -5.07 -12.79
N ASN A 181 -0.16 -3.80 -13.19
CA ASN A 181 -1.06 -3.34 -14.25
C ASN A 181 -0.52 -1.99 -14.79
N LYS A 182 -0.88 -1.63 -16.02
CA LYS A 182 -0.64 -0.29 -16.59
C LYS A 182 -1.37 0.81 -15.80
N THR A 183 -2.53 0.48 -15.24
CA THR A 183 -3.35 1.37 -14.42
C THR A 183 -3.51 0.77 -13.02
N ASP A 184 -4.72 0.71 -12.48
CA ASP A 184 -4.99 0.11 -11.18
C ASP A 184 -5.32 -1.39 -11.34
N PRO A 185 -4.51 -2.31 -10.79
CA PRO A 185 -4.76 -3.74 -10.90
C PRO A 185 -6.08 -4.19 -10.26
N LEU A 186 -6.56 -3.49 -9.22
CA LEU A 186 -7.81 -3.81 -8.53
C LEU A 186 -9.02 -3.08 -9.11
N GLY A 187 -8.78 -2.19 -10.09
CA GLY A 187 -9.80 -1.62 -10.95
C GLY A 187 -10.20 -2.50 -12.13
N GLU A 188 -9.55 -3.65 -12.30
CA GLU A 188 -9.90 -4.65 -13.31
C GLU A 188 -11.06 -5.53 -12.86
N LYS A 189 -11.89 -5.94 -13.82
CA LYS A 189 -13.11 -6.69 -13.54
C LYS A 189 -12.81 -7.97 -12.73
N GLY A 190 -13.39 -8.04 -11.53
CA GLY A 190 -13.28 -9.20 -10.65
C GLY A 190 -11.96 -9.33 -9.88
N ALA A 191 -10.97 -8.46 -10.09
CA ALA A 191 -9.68 -8.54 -9.40
C ALA A 191 -9.82 -8.29 -7.88
N ALA A 192 -10.64 -7.31 -7.48
CA ALA A 192 -10.94 -7.06 -6.06
C ALA A 192 -11.61 -8.28 -5.40
N ALA A 193 -12.61 -8.88 -6.06
CA ALA A 193 -13.27 -10.08 -5.57
C ALA A 193 -12.31 -11.27 -5.46
N GLY A 194 -11.40 -11.42 -6.44
CA GLY A 194 -10.36 -12.42 -6.43
C GLY A 194 -9.37 -12.27 -5.28
N LEU A 195 -8.93 -11.04 -5.00
CA LEU A 195 -8.11 -10.74 -3.82
C LEU A 195 -8.83 -11.12 -2.52
N CYS A 196 -10.12 -10.77 -2.39
CA CYS A 196 -10.92 -11.12 -1.21
C CYS A 196 -11.06 -12.64 -1.04
N SER A 197 -11.29 -13.37 -2.14
CA SER A 197 -11.33 -14.83 -2.16
C SER A 197 -10.01 -15.48 -1.76
N LEU A 198 -8.89 -14.83 -2.10
CA LEU A 198 -7.55 -15.26 -1.70
C LEU A 198 -7.28 -15.01 -0.21
N ILE A 199 -7.65 -13.84 0.31
CA ILE A 199 -7.58 -13.51 1.75
C ILE A 199 -8.42 -14.49 2.57
N ALA A 200 -9.61 -14.85 2.09
CA ALA A 200 -10.51 -15.78 2.76
C ALA A 200 -9.96 -17.24 2.88
N THR A 201 -8.85 -17.58 2.23
CA THR A 201 -8.19 -18.89 2.41
C THR A 201 -7.58 -19.07 3.80
N GLY A 202 -7.36 -17.98 4.54
CA GLY A 202 -6.68 -18.00 5.83
C GLY A 202 -5.15 -18.00 5.75
N VAL A 203 -4.57 -18.05 4.55
CA VAL A 203 -3.13 -17.79 4.36
C VAL A 203 -2.84 -16.33 4.75
N PRO A 204 -1.82 -16.04 5.58
CA PRO A 204 -1.48 -14.65 5.92
C PRO A 204 -1.01 -13.88 4.68
N ILE A 205 -1.88 -12.98 4.19
CA ILE A 205 -1.62 -12.19 2.99
C ILE A 205 -1.37 -10.74 3.37
N LEU A 206 -0.27 -10.20 2.85
CA LEU A 206 -0.01 -8.78 2.82
C LEU A 206 -0.25 -8.24 1.41
N LEU A 207 -0.79 -7.03 1.30
CA LEU A 207 -0.83 -6.32 0.02
C LEU A 207 0.19 -5.19 0.02
N LEU A 208 1.22 -5.32 -0.81
CA LEU A 208 2.19 -4.28 -1.09
C LEU A 208 1.83 -3.56 -2.38
N ARG A 209 2.38 -2.36 -2.52
CA ARG A 209 2.24 -1.48 -3.67
C ARG A 209 0.81 -1.35 -4.12
N SER A 210 -0.03 -0.88 -3.22
CA SER A 210 -1.41 -0.57 -3.55
C SER A 210 -1.67 0.90 -3.27
N ASP A 211 -2.72 1.44 -3.87
CA ASP A 211 -3.25 2.74 -3.50
C ASP A 211 -4.20 2.60 -2.30
N THR A 212 -5.32 3.32 -2.30
CA THR A 212 -6.36 3.19 -1.27
C THR A 212 -6.97 1.79 -1.22
N SER A 213 -6.85 0.97 -2.26
CA SER A 213 -7.31 -0.43 -2.26
C SER A 213 -6.61 -1.31 -1.22
N ALA A 214 -5.44 -0.90 -0.71
CA ALA A 214 -4.84 -1.56 0.45
C ALA A 214 -5.76 -1.48 1.69
N ILE A 215 -6.51 -0.39 1.86
CA ILE A 215 -7.48 -0.27 2.96
C ILE A 215 -8.65 -1.24 2.75
N GLY A 216 -9.07 -1.46 1.49
CA GLY A 216 -10.03 -2.51 1.15
C GLY A 216 -9.52 -3.91 1.50
N ALA A 217 -8.27 -4.24 1.15
CA ALA A 217 -7.68 -5.52 1.53
C ALA A 217 -7.64 -5.72 3.05
N LEU A 218 -7.31 -4.66 3.81
CA LEU A 218 -7.36 -4.67 5.28
C LEU A 218 -8.79 -4.93 5.79
N ALA A 219 -9.78 -4.28 5.20
CA ALA A 219 -11.18 -4.45 5.57
C ALA A 219 -11.66 -5.90 5.42
N TYR A 220 -11.13 -6.63 4.43
CA TYR A 220 -11.44 -8.04 4.17
C TYR A 220 -10.52 -9.03 4.91
N GLY A 221 -9.62 -8.55 5.77
CA GLY A 221 -8.82 -9.39 6.65
C GLY A 221 -7.40 -9.70 6.18
N ALA A 222 -6.84 -8.93 5.25
CA ALA A 222 -5.40 -8.98 4.98
C ALA A 222 -4.62 -8.76 6.29
N CYS A 223 -3.57 -9.54 6.53
CA CYS A 223 -2.79 -9.45 7.77
C CYS A 223 -1.87 -8.22 7.82
N GLY A 224 -1.61 -7.61 6.68
CA GLY A 224 -0.89 -6.34 6.57
C GLY A 224 -1.08 -5.69 5.19
N VAL A 225 -0.99 -4.37 5.12
CA VAL A 225 -1.20 -3.62 3.87
C VAL A 225 -0.21 -2.47 3.81
N ALA A 226 0.33 -2.18 2.63
CA ALA A 226 1.26 -1.10 2.42
C ALA A 226 0.79 -0.19 1.29
N VAL A 227 0.43 1.05 1.65
CA VAL A 227 -0.05 2.05 0.69
C VAL A 227 1.12 2.82 0.09
N GLY A 228 1.23 2.82 -1.24
CA GLY A 228 2.28 3.52 -1.99
C GLY A 228 2.19 5.03 -1.88
N THR A 229 3.26 5.67 -1.40
CA THR A 229 3.31 7.13 -1.26
C THR A 229 3.46 7.85 -2.60
N GLU A 230 4.03 7.19 -3.60
CA GLU A 230 4.24 7.73 -4.95
C GLU A 230 3.59 6.81 -5.99
N SER A 231 3.26 7.34 -7.17
CA SER A 231 2.60 6.56 -8.24
C SER A 231 3.36 5.27 -8.56
N GLY A 232 4.70 5.34 -8.62
CA GLY A 232 5.57 4.20 -8.86
C GLY A 232 5.43 3.09 -7.81
N LEU A 233 4.98 3.40 -6.59
CA LEU A 233 4.83 2.45 -5.49
C LEU A 233 3.38 2.07 -5.23
N ARG A 234 2.41 2.44 -6.08
CA ARG A 234 0.98 2.10 -5.92
C ARG A 234 0.52 0.91 -6.76
N HIS A 235 1.42 0.36 -7.56
CA HIS A 235 1.35 -0.92 -8.26
C HIS A 235 2.71 -1.17 -8.93
N VAL A 236 2.86 -2.31 -9.59
CA VAL A 236 3.98 -2.58 -10.49
C VAL A 236 3.60 -2.15 -11.90
N TYR A 237 4.42 -1.32 -12.55
CA TYR A 237 4.17 -0.96 -13.94
C TYR A 237 4.75 -2.02 -14.90
N PRO A 238 4.02 -2.35 -15.98
CA PRO A 238 4.56 -3.13 -17.08
C PRO A 238 5.79 -2.47 -17.70
N ILE A 239 6.67 -3.28 -18.28
CA ILE A 239 7.80 -2.77 -19.06
C ILE A 239 7.25 -2.13 -20.33
N VAL A 240 7.42 -0.81 -20.46
CA VAL A 240 7.12 -0.05 -21.68
C VAL A 240 8.39 0.51 -22.29
N ASN A 241 8.44 0.52 -23.63
CA ASN A 241 9.50 1.17 -24.38
C ASN A 241 9.26 2.69 -24.39
N GLY A 242 10.13 3.48 -23.76
CA GLY A 242 10.05 4.94 -23.75
C GLY A 242 10.48 5.58 -22.42
N SER A 243 10.81 6.88 -22.45
CA SER A 243 11.01 7.67 -21.23
C SER A 243 9.69 7.82 -20.49
N GLY A 244 9.67 7.52 -19.19
CA GLY A 244 8.48 7.72 -18.36
C GLY A 244 8.03 9.18 -18.38
N ALA A 245 6.73 9.42 -18.21
CA ALA A 245 6.20 10.76 -18.04
C ALA A 245 6.84 11.43 -16.80
N PRO A 246 7.01 12.76 -16.80
CA PRO A 246 7.51 13.49 -15.64
C PRO A 246 6.68 13.15 -14.39
N ALA A 247 7.35 13.03 -13.24
CA ALA A 247 6.66 12.84 -11.97
C ALA A 247 5.82 14.08 -11.67
N MET A 248 4.49 13.90 -11.66
CA MET A 248 3.55 14.94 -11.25
C MET A 248 3.27 14.84 -9.75
N THR A 249 3.13 15.99 -9.09
CA THR A 249 2.73 16.01 -7.68
C THR A 249 1.23 15.74 -7.59
N SER A 250 0.89 14.65 -6.90
CA SER A 250 -0.50 14.21 -6.70
C SER A 250 -0.82 14.10 -5.23
N ILE A 251 -2.07 14.39 -4.89
CA ILE A 251 -2.63 14.27 -3.54
C ILE A 251 -3.75 13.24 -3.53
N LEU A 252 -3.89 12.55 -2.40
CA LEU A 252 -5.10 11.80 -2.12
C LEU A 252 -6.25 12.79 -1.85
N VAL A 253 -7.39 12.60 -2.49
CA VAL A 253 -8.64 13.26 -2.08
C VAL A 253 -9.44 12.23 -1.28
N PRO A 254 -9.51 12.34 0.07
CA PRO A 254 -10.04 11.27 0.92
C PRO A 254 -11.47 10.86 0.56
N GLU A 255 -12.32 11.85 0.29
CA GLU A 255 -13.74 11.70 -0.06
C GLU A 255 -13.94 11.00 -1.41
N LEU A 256 -12.91 10.98 -2.26
CA LEU A 256 -12.91 10.30 -3.55
C LEU A 256 -12.11 8.99 -3.54
N LEU A 257 -11.43 8.69 -2.42
CA LEU A 257 -10.56 7.53 -2.25
C LEU A 257 -9.56 7.32 -3.41
N THR A 258 -9.08 8.41 -4.01
CA THR A 258 -8.16 8.32 -5.15
C THR A 258 -7.22 9.51 -5.24
N TYR A 259 -6.16 9.35 -6.02
CA TYR A 259 -5.15 10.36 -6.22
C TYR A 259 -5.41 11.20 -7.47
N TYR A 260 -5.21 12.50 -7.32
CA TYR A 260 -5.26 13.47 -8.41
C TYR A 260 -4.06 14.41 -8.37
N THR A 261 -3.65 14.89 -9.55
CA THR A 261 -2.62 15.92 -9.63
C THR A 261 -3.12 17.20 -8.97
N LEU A 262 -2.21 18.00 -8.41
CA LEU A 262 -2.57 19.28 -7.80
C LEU A 262 -3.30 20.21 -8.77
N ASP A 263 -2.91 20.20 -10.05
CA ASP A 263 -3.58 21.01 -11.08
C ASP A 263 -5.02 20.52 -11.32
N LYS A 264 -5.25 19.20 -11.47
CA LYS A 264 -6.60 18.66 -11.66
C LYS A 264 -7.53 18.97 -10.47
N VAL A 265 -7.02 18.92 -9.24
CA VAL A 265 -7.78 19.33 -8.06
C VAL A 265 -8.03 20.83 -8.06
N GLY A 266 -7.02 21.64 -8.39
CA GLY A 266 -7.15 23.09 -8.47
C GLY A 266 -8.21 23.53 -9.50
N ASP A 267 -8.20 22.93 -10.68
CA ASP A 267 -9.15 23.23 -11.75
C ASP A 267 -10.59 22.85 -11.34
N ALA A 268 -10.76 21.67 -10.72
CA ALA A 268 -12.07 21.25 -10.20
C ALA A 268 -12.60 22.16 -9.08
N ILE A 269 -11.71 22.65 -8.20
CA ILE A 269 -12.05 23.63 -7.16
C ILE A 269 -12.47 24.97 -7.78
N GLN A 270 -11.79 25.43 -8.84
CA GLN A 270 -12.16 26.67 -9.51
C GLN A 270 -13.53 26.61 -10.14
N LEU A 271 -13.89 25.46 -10.72
CA LEU A 271 -15.20 25.23 -11.30
C LEU A 271 -16.29 25.18 -10.21
N ASN A 272 -16.01 24.56 -9.06
CA ASN A 272 -16.99 24.38 -7.99
C ASN A 272 -16.37 24.51 -6.58
N PRO A 273 -16.17 25.75 -6.09
CA PRO A 273 -15.44 26.00 -4.85
C PRO A 273 -16.21 25.61 -3.57
N ASP A 274 -17.53 25.48 -3.66
CA ASP A 274 -18.42 25.27 -2.51
C ASP A 274 -18.61 23.79 -2.12
N LEU A 275 -18.03 22.85 -2.87
CA LEU A 275 -18.11 21.44 -2.51
C LEU A 275 -17.26 21.17 -1.26
N ASN A 276 -17.91 20.69 -0.20
CA ASN A 276 -17.25 20.37 1.07
C ASN A 276 -16.12 19.35 0.95
N LEU A 277 -16.15 18.48 -0.07
CA LEU A 277 -15.12 17.46 -0.33
C LEU A 277 -13.74 18.07 -0.64
N TRP A 278 -13.66 19.36 -0.96
CA TRP A 278 -12.38 20.05 -1.15
C TRP A 278 -11.72 20.44 0.16
N THR A 279 -12.39 20.30 1.30
CA THR A 279 -11.86 20.66 2.62
C THR A 279 -11.39 19.42 3.36
N CYS A 280 -10.11 19.36 3.70
CA CYS A 280 -9.55 18.19 4.39
C CYS A 280 -9.32 18.45 5.88
N ARG A 281 -9.79 17.53 6.72
CA ARG A 281 -9.67 17.57 8.19
C ARG A 281 -8.58 16.64 8.74
N CYS A 282 -7.69 16.12 7.91
CA CYS A 282 -6.54 15.34 8.40
C CYS A 282 -5.66 16.23 9.32
N LEU A 283 -4.83 15.60 10.15
CA LEU A 283 -3.98 16.30 11.12
C LEU A 283 -3.04 17.30 10.43
N HIS A 284 -2.62 16.99 9.19
CA HIS A 284 -1.78 17.87 8.39
C HIS A 284 -2.54 19.10 7.83
N CYS A 285 -3.77 18.92 7.34
CA CYS A 285 -4.53 19.99 6.69
C CYS A 285 -5.31 20.86 7.68
N GLY A 286 -5.82 20.30 8.78
CA GLY A 286 -6.49 21.08 9.83
C GLY A 286 -7.75 21.83 9.36
N GLY A 287 -8.49 21.30 8.39
CA GLY A 287 -9.69 21.94 7.84
C GLY A 287 -9.44 22.94 6.73
N ARG A 288 -8.22 22.99 6.15
CA ARG A 288 -7.93 23.81 4.96
C ARG A 288 -8.45 23.16 3.68
N ARG A 289 -8.74 23.99 2.67
CA ARG A 289 -9.12 23.55 1.32
C ARG A 289 -7.91 23.09 0.51
N LEU A 290 -7.98 21.94 -0.13
CA LEU A 290 -6.85 21.19 -0.70
C LEU A 290 -5.95 21.97 -1.68
N ASP A 291 -6.46 23.00 -2.35
CA ASP A 291 -5.68 23.88 -3.22
C ASP A 291 -4.61 24.69 -2.48
N TRP A 292 -4.67 24.81 -1.15
CA TRP A 292 -3.63 25.45 -0.35
C TRP A 292 -2.24 24.84 -0.58
N ILE A 293 -2.18 23.52 -0.85
CA ILE A 293 -0.94 22.77 -1.08
C ILE A 293 -0.21 23.29 -2.32
N ARG A 294 -0.96 23.63 -3.38
CA ARG A 294 -0.42 24.14 -4.65
C ARG A 294 0.36 25.43 -4.47
N PHE A 295 -0.08 26.28 -3.54
CA PHE A 295 0.49 27.60 -3.30
C PHE A 295 1.62 27.59 -2.26
N HIS A 296 1.96 26.43 -1.70
CA HIS A 296 3.03 26.31 -0.72
C HIS A 296 4.41 26.16 -1.41
N GLY A 297 5.44 26.82 -0.87
CA GLY A 297 6.82 26.78 -1.43
C GLY A 297 7.48 25.39 -1.43
N ALA A 298 6.90 24.43 -0.71
CA ALA A 298 7.29 23.03 -0.66
C ALA A 298 6.10 22.09 -0.99
N ALA A 299 5.38 22.39 -2.07
CA ALA A 299 4.13 21.71 -2.44
C ALA A 299 4.25 20.18 -2.49
N ALA A 300 5.37 19.63 -2.95
CA ALA A 300 5.58 18.18 -3.01
C ALA A 300 5.60 17.52 -1.62
N ASP A 301 6.27 18.15 -0.65
CA ASP A 301 6.36 17.62 0.71
C ASP A 301 5.05 17.81 1.47
N GLN A 302 4.32 18.91 1.21
CA GLN A 302 2.96 19.10 1.75
C GLN A 302 1.96 18.11 1.15
N ALA A 303 2.04 17.85 -0.15
CA ALA A 303 1.22 16.82 -0.81
C ALA A 303 1.47 15.42 -0.23
N PHE A 304 2.74 15.11 0.04
CA PHE A 304 3.16 13.89 0.71
C PHE A 304 2.58 13.80 2.13
N GLY A 305 2.78 14.83 2.95
CA GLY A 305 2.28 14.88 4.33
C GLY A 305 0.75 14.79 4.42
N HIS A 306 0.03 15.54 3.58
CA HIS A 306 -1.42 15.48 3.46
C HIS A 306 -1.91 14.09 3.09
N SER A 307 -1.35 13.50 2.02
CA SER A 307 -1.78 12.19 1.54
C SER A 307 -1.57 11.14 2.61
N LEU A 308 -0.47 11.23 3.34
CA LEU A 308 -0.18 10.26 4.40
C LEU A 308 -1.09 10.39 5.62
N SER A 309 -1.28 11.61 6.12
CA SER A 309 -2.18 11.84 7.26
C SER A 309 -3.62 11.45 6.91
N SER A 310 -4.02 11.69 5.66
CA SER A 310 -5.31 11.24 5.12
C SER A 310 -5.44 9.72 5.06
N LEU A 311 -4.41 9.03 4.55
CA LEU A 311 -4.37 7.57 4.52
C LEU A 311 -4.42 6.94 5.91
N SER A 312 -3.63 7.49 6.84
CA SER A 312 -3.67 7.11 8.25
C SER A 312 -5.12 7.20 8.73
N ALA A 313 -5.76 8.36 8.64
CA ALA A 313 -7.13 8.56 9.09
C ALA A 313 -8.13 7.56 8.48
N LEU A 314 -8.05 7.29 7.17
CA LEU A 314 -8.90 6.29 6.51
C LEU A 314 -8.64 4.87 7.04
N ALA A 315 -7.38 4.49 7.20
CA ALA A 315 -7.01 3.18 7.72
C ALA A 315 -7.46 3.01 9.18
N ARG A 316 -7.29 4.03 10.04
CA ARG A 316 -7.78 4.02 11.42
C ARG A 316 -9.30 3.88 11.48
N SER A 317 -10.02 4.53 10.57
CA SER A 317 -11.48 4.43 10.50
C SER A 317 -11.93 2.99 10.27
N ILE A 318 -11.32 2.29 9.30
CA ILE A 318 -11.62 0.88 9.02
C ILE A 318 -11.15 -0.03 10.16
N ALA A 319 -9.96 0.22 10.70
CA ALA A 319 -9.42 -0.51 11.84
C ALA A 319 -10.34 -0.44 13.08
N ALA A 320 -10.89 0.73 13.36
CA ALA A 320 -11.80 0.97 14.48
C ALA A 320 -13.18 0.32 14.28
N THR A 321 -13.56 -0.01 13.04
CA THR A 321 -14.77 -0.80 12.76
C THR A 321 -14.56 -2.25 13.23
N PRO A 322 -15.54 -2.88 13.91
CA PRO A 322 -15.48 -4.30 14.26
C PRO A 322 -15.17 -5.17 13.04
N ALA A 323 -14.30 -6.17 13.20
CA ALA A 323 -13.77 -6.96 12.07
C ALA A 323 -14.86 -7.54 11.16
N SER A 324 -15.98 -7.99 11.73
CA SER A 324 -17.13 -8.55 11.01
C SER A 324 -17.96 -7.53 10.21
N LEU A 325 -17.74 -6.22 10.41
CA LEU A 325 -18.43 -5.12 9.73
C LEU A 325 -17.50 -4.30 8.83
N ARG A 326 -16.20 -4.58 8.83
CA ARG A 326 -15.21 -3.85 8.02
C ARG A 326 -15.48 -3.97 6.52
N PRO A 327 -15.81 -5.16 5.96
CA PRO A 327 -16.13 -5.27 4.54
C PRO A 327 -17.30 -4.38 4.11
N GLU A 328 -18.38 -4.34 4.91
CA GLU A 328 -19.53 -3.47 4.67
C GLU A 328 -19.15 -1.99 4.75
N ALA A 329 -18.38 -1.58 5.78
CA ALA A 329 -17.92 -0.21 5.93
C ALA A 329 -17.05 0.25 4.74
N TRP A 330 -16.13 -0.61 4.28
CA TRP A 330 -15.34 -0.31 3.09
C TRP A 330 -16.21 -0.18 1.83
N THR A 331 -17.18 -1.10 1.66
CA THR A 331 -18.14 -1.05 0.54
C THR A 331 -18.90 0.26 0.51
N GLU A 332 -19.41 0.71 1.68
CA GLU A 332 -20.11 1.98 1.81
C GLU A 332 -19.19 3.17 1.47
N MET A 333 -17.94 3.17 1.94
CA MET A 333 -16.95 4.20 1.58
C MET A 333 -16.72 4.28 0.07
N CYS A 334 -16.60 3.13 -0.61
CA CYS A 334 -16.46 3.09 -2.08
C CYS A 334 -17.70 3.63 -2.80
N GLN A 335 -18.91 3.29 -2.33
CA GLN A 335 -20.16 3.79 -2.90
C GLN A 335 -20.30 5.30 -2.72
N ASN A 336 -19.97 5.82 -1.54
CA ASN A 336 -19.97 7.26 -1.26
C ASN A 336 -18.96 8.01 -2.13
N ALA A 337 -17.76 7.43 -2.32
CA ALA A 337 -16.77 8.01 -3.23
C ALA A 337 -17.26 8.03 -4.69
N GLN A 338 -17.93 6.98 -5.17
CA GLN A 338 -18.54 6.99 -6.51
C GLN A 338 -19.60 8.09 -6.67
N LEU A 339 -20.45 8.27 -5.65
CA LEU A 339 -21.44 9.35 -5.65
C LEU A 339 -20.76 10.73 -5.68
N ALA A 340 -19.68 10.91 -4.93
CA ALA A 340 -18.90 12.15 -4.94
C ALA A 340 -18.25 12.41 -6.32
N HIS A 341 -17.72 11.39 -7.00
CA HIS A 341 -17.27 11.53 -8.39
C HIS A 341 -18.40 11.97 -9.33
N TYR A 342 -19.58 11.37 -9.18
CA TYR A 342 -20.74 11.72 -9.99
C TYR A 342 -21.19 13.17 -9.73
N GLN A 343 -21.17 13.63 -8.48
CA GLN A 343 -21.48 15.01 -8.13
C GLN A 343 -20.52 15.98 -8.82
N ILE A 344 -19.20 15.73 -8.76
CA ILE A 344 -18.22 16.58 -9.45
C ILE A 344 -18.47 16.59 -10.95
N LYS A 345 -18.64 15.42 -11.57
CA LYS A 345 -18.91 15.31 -13.02
C LYS A 345 -20.14 16.12 -13.43
N LYS A 346 -21.23 15.97 -12.68
CA LYS A 346 -22.50 16.63 -12.96
C LYS A 346 -22.41 18.15 -12.81
N VAL A 347 -21.75 18.64 -11.76
CA VAL A 347 -21.71 20.07 -11.45
C VAL A 347 -20.63 20.78 -12.27
N ASN A 348 -19.50 20.13 -12.59
CA ASN A 348 -18.47 20.72 -13.45
C ASN A 348 -18.86 20.70 -14.94
N GLU A 349 -19.92 19.98 -15.33
CA GLU A 349 -20.22 19.62 -16.73
C GLU A 349 -18.99 19.01 -17.45
N GLU A 350 -18.09 18.39 -16.67
CA GLU A 350 -16.79 17.96 -17.15
C GLU A 350 -16.86 16.48 -17.56
N GLU A 351 -16.93 16.24 -18.87
CA GLU A 351 -16.98 14.88 -19.41
C GLU A 351 -15.76 14.03 -18.99
N THR A 352 -14.61 14.66 -18.75
CA THR A 352 -13.34 14.02 -18.36
C THR A 352 -13.22 13.66 -16.88
N TRP A 353 -14.16 14.07 -16.02
CA TRP A 353 -14.17 13.66 -14.62
C TRP A 353 -14.94 12.35 -14.44
N GLU A 354 -14.24 11.23 -14.57
CA GLU A 354 -14.85 9.91 -14.42
C GLU A 354 -14.62 9.31 -13.03
N GLY A 355 -15.61 8.55 -12.56
CA GLY A 355 -15.45 7.68 -11.40
C GLY A 355 -14.41 6.60 -11.69
N LYS A 356 -13.64 6.23 -10.68
CA LYS A 356 -12.59 5.22 -10.83
C LYS A 356 -13.20 3.81 -10.86
N SER A 357 -12.76 2.97 -11.80
CA SER A 357 -13.24 1.59 -11.91
C SER A 357 -12.99 0.77 -10.65
N VAL A 358 -11.89 1.03 -9.93
CA VAL A 358 -11.58 0.38 -8.65
C VAL A 358 -12.66 0.55 -7.60
N LEU A 359 -13.29 1.72 -7.50
CA LEU A 359 -14.38 1.94 -6.56
C LEU A 359 -15.59 1.09 -6.93
N ARG A 360 -15.86 0.94 -8.23
CA ARG A 360 -16.92 0.09 -8.74
C ARG A 360 -16.65 -1.37 -8.42
N GLU A 361 -15.45 -1.86 -8.72
CA GLU A 361 -15.10 -3.27 -8.48
C GLU A 361 -15.16 -3.62 -6.99
N TRP A 362 -14.66 -2.75 -6.10
CA TRP A 362 -14.83 -2.94 -4.65
C TRP A 362 -16.29 -2.91 -4.21
N SER A 363 -17.12 -2.01 -4.75
CA SER A 363 -18.54 -1.94 -4.39
C SER A 363 -19.36 -3.16 -4.84
N LEU A 364 -18.84 -3.95 -5.79
CA LEU A 364 -19.46 -5.18 -6.28
C LEU A 364 -19.02 -6.43 -5.49
N VAL A 365 -18.01 -6.32 -4.62
CA VAL A 365 -17.59 -7.44 -3.79
C VAL A 365 -18.64 -7.67 -2.71
N THR A 366 -19.36 -8.79 -2.81
CA THR A 366 -20.32 -9.17 -1.75
C THR A 366 -19.57 -9.43 -0.45
N PRO A 367 -19.89 -8.72 0.64
CA PRO A 367 -19.35 -9.02 1.96
C PRO A 367 -19.75 -10.45 2.38
N THR A 368 -18.80 -11.37 2.39
CA THR A 368 -18.97 -12.65 3.06
C THR A 368 -18.74 -12.39 4.54
N ARG A 369 -19.80 -12.48 5.36
CA ARG A 369 -19.65 -12.45 6.83
C ARG A 369 -18.67 -13.54 7.24
N THR A 370 -17.47 -13.15 7.63
CA THR A 370 -16.55 -14.05 8.33
C THR A 370 -17.17 -14.38 9.69
N GLY A 371 -17.16 -15.66 10.04
CA GLY A 371 -17.96 -16.25 11.11
C GLY A 371 -17.79 -15.61 12.48
N ALA A 372 -18.86 -15.73 13.28
CA ALA A 372 -18.95 -15.38 14.70
C ALA A 372 -18.01 -16.21 15.60
#